data_AF-A0A968X4N1-F1
#
_entry.id   AF-A0A968X4N1-F1
#
_cell.length_a   1.000
_cell.length_b   1.000
_cell.length_c   1.000
_cell.angle_alpha   90.00
_cell.angle_beta   90.00
_cell.angle_gamma   90.00
#
_symmetry.space_group_name_H-M   'P 1'
#
loop_
_entity.id
_entity.type
_entity.pdbx_description
1 polymer ?
#
loop_
_entity_poly.entity_id
_entity_poly.type
_entity_poly.pdbx_seq_one_letter_code
_entity_poly.pdbx_strand_id
1 'polypeptide(L)'
;MLAMLAFLPLALLFAFKLYRDAYLKFLLVCLAPLCLLVASGIDSATQFAQRRVKFKISYALFAAALSGFALLPFAFLLWPSLNNLYNNSAYTRDDYRSIAALVREGEREDDLVLFIAPNQWEVFTYYYPDVNKTFAPKYRPASEAEAEAELRKATANKGRLFVLYF
;
A
#
# COMPACT_ATOMS: atom_id res chain seq x y z
N MET A 1 15.28 -15.65 -18.04
CA MET A 1 13.98 -14.95 -18.09
C MET A 1 13.49 -14.50 -16.71
N LEU A 2 13.30 -15.41 -15.74
CA LEU A 2 12.80 -15.04 -14.40
C LEU A 2 13.66 -13.99 -13.67
N ALA A 3 15.00 -14.13 -13.68
CA ALA A 3 15.91 -13.15 -13.09
C ALA A 3 15.75 -11.76 -13.72
N MET A 4 15.60 -11.69 -15.04
CA MET A 4 15.34 -10.44 -15.74
C MET A 4 14.01 -9.83 -15.28
N LEU A 5 12.93 -10.61 -15.18
CA LEU A 5 11.63 -10.12 -14.71
C LEU A 5 11.66 -9.64 -13.25
N ALA A 6 12.45 -10.30 -12.39
CA ALA A 6 12.56 -9.94 -10.98
C ALA A 6 13.40 -8.67 -10.75
N PHE A 7 14.44 -8.43 -11.55
CA PHE A 7 15.40 -7.35 -11.29
C PHE A 7 15.31 -6.19 -12.28
N LEU A 8 14.66 -6.35 -13.44
CA LEU A 8 14.54 -5.26 -14.42
C LEU A 8 13.79 -4.04 -13.87
N PRO A 9 12.62 -4.16 -13.22
CA PRO A 9 11.92 -2.98 -12.68
C PRO A 9 12.76 -2.25 -11.63
N LEU A 10 13.49 -3.00 -10.80
CA LEU A 10 14.44 -2.45 -9.82
C LEU A 10 15.58 -1.69 -10.52
N ALA A 11 16.19 -2.29 -11.54
CA ALA A 11 17.27 -1.68 -12.30
C ALA A 11 16.82 -0.39 -13.00
N LEU A 12 15.64 -0.39 -13.63
CA LEU A 12 15.07 0.79 -14.29
C LEU A 12 14.80 1.91 -13.28
N LEU A 13 14.28 1.57 -12.09
CA LEU A 13 14.01 2.54 -11.03
C LEU A 13 15.28 3.27 -10.59
N PHE A 14 16.41 2.57 -10.48
CA PHE A 14 17.70 3.21 -10.18
C PHE A 14 18.32 3.92 -11.39
N ALA A 15 18.30 3.30 -12.58
CA ALA A 15 18.90 3.85 -13.79
C ALA A 15 18.30 5.22 -14.17
N PHE A 16 16.99 5.37 -14.02
CA PHE A 16 16.29 6.64 -14.30
C PHE A 16 16.18 7.55 -13.07
N LYS A 17 16.85 7.23 -11.96
CA LYS A 17 16.81 8.00 -10.70
C LYS A 17 15.37 8.23 -10.21
N LEU A 18 14.52 7.23 -10.37
CA LEU A 18 13.11 7.23 -9.97
C LEU A 18 12.93 6.75 -8.52
N TYR A 19 14.01 6.51 -7.77
CA TYR A 19 13.90 6.09 -6.38
C TYR A 19 13.22 7.17 -5.53
N ARG A 20 11.98 6.87 -5.11
CA ARG A 20 11.14 7.66 -4.21
C ARG A 20 10.22 6.69 -3.48
N ASP A 21 9.90 6.99 -2.22
CA ASP A 21 9.05 6.13 -1.38
C ASP A 21 7.71 5.79 -2.06
N ALA A 22 7.09 6.78 -2.71
CA ALA A 22 5.83 6.60 -3.44
C ALA A 22 5.90 5.64 -4.64
N TYR A 23 7.10 5.36 -5.16
CA TYR A 23 7.31 4.51 -6.35
C TYR A 23 7.72 3.08 -5.98
N LEU A 24 8.02 2.78 -4.71
CA LEU A 24 8.35 1.43 -4.28
C LEU A 24 7.21 0.43 -4.52
N LYS A 25 5.95 0.90 -4.53
CA LYS A 25 4.78 0.08 -4.89
C LYS A 25 4.87 -0.54 -6.30
N PHE A 26 5.62 0.06 -7.22
CA PHE A 26 5.82 -0.50 -8.55
C PHE A 26 6.72 -1.74 -8.55
N LEU A 27 7.49 -1.97 -7.47
CA LEU A 27 8.29 -3.18 -7.31
C LEU A 27 7.44 -4.40 -6.97
N LEU A 28 6.13 -4.26 -6.68
CA LEU A 28 5.23 -5.40 -6.45
C LEU A 28 5.20 -6.38 -7.64
N VAL A 29 5.41 -5.89 -8.86
CA VAL A 29 5.52 -6.75 -10.06
C VAL A 29 6.70 -7.73 -9.99
N CYS A 30 7.72 -7.42 -9.18
CA CYS A 30 8.90 -8.28 -8.99
C CYS A 30 8.61 -9.48 -8.08
N LEU A 31 7.52 -9.46 -7.28
CA LEU A 31 7.25 -10.47 -6.27
C LEU A 31 7.10 -11.87 -6.86
N ALA A 32 6.22 -12.03 -7.86
CA ALA A 32 5.97 -13.32 -8.48
C ALA A 32 7.25 -13.95 -9.08
N PRO A 33 8.03 -13.27 -9.95
CA PRO A 33 9.26 -13.84 -10.48
C PRO A 33 10.33 -14.06 -9.39
N LEU A 34 10.39 -13.23 -8.35
CA LEU A 34 11.31 -13.44 -7.23
C LEU A 34 10.97 -14.72 -6.44
N CYS A 35 9.68 -14.94 -6.13
CA CYS A 35 9.24 -16.17 -5.46
C CYS A 35 9.58 -17.42 -6.28
N LEU A 36 9.39 -17.37 -7.61
CA LEU A 36 9.74 -18.49 -8.50
C LEU A 36 11.26 -18.72 -8.56
N LEU A 37 12.08 -17.67 -8.53
CA LEU A 37 13.53 -17.80 -8.47
C LEU A 37 13.98 -18.45 -7.17
N VAL A 38 13.43 -18.03 -6.03
CA VAL A 38 13.72 -18.62 -4.72
C VAL A 38 13.33 -20.10 -4.71
N ALA A 39 12.12 -20.43 -5.18
CA ALA A 39 11.65 -21.81 -5.29
C ALA A 39 12.57 -22.65 -6.20
N SER A 40 12.97 -22.12 -7.36
CA SER A 40 13.90 -22.80 -8.28
C SER A 40 15.28 -23.02 -7.67
N GLY A 41 15.75 -22.06 -6.86
CA GLY A 41 17.01 -22.17 -6.12
C GLY A 41 16.96 -23.27 -5.05
N ILE A 42 15.86 -23.33 -4.28
CA ILE A 42 15.62 -24.37 -3.28
C ILE A 42 15.55 -25.75 -3.93
N ASP A 43 14.85 -25.88 -5.06
CA ASP A 43 14.75 -27.14 -5.81
C ASP A 43 16.13 -27.61 -6.29
N SER A 44 16.90 -26.72 -6.91
CA SER A 44 18.27 -27.00 -7.36
C SER A 44 19.19 -27.41 -6.21
N ALA A 45 19.12 -26.70 -5.08
CA ALA A 45 19.91 -27.00 -3.89
C ALA A 45 19.51 -28.33 -3.24
N THR A 46 18.22 -28.66 -3.24
CA THR A 46 17.70 -29.95 -2.77
C THR A 46 18.25 -31.09 -3.61
N GLN A 47 18.15 -30.99 -4.94
CA GLN A 47 18.69 -31.99 -5.86
C GLN A 47 20.20 -32.17 -5.68
N PHE A 48 20.95 -31.07 -5.54
CA PHE A 48 22.39 -31.12 -5.32
C PHE A 48 22.76 -31.79 -4.00
N ALA A 49 22.08 -31.44 -2.90
CA ALA A 49 22.34 -32.02 -1.59
C ALA A 49 22.01 -33.51 -1.54
N GLN A 50 20.89 -33.95 -2.13
CA GLN A 50 20.53 -35.37 -2.18
C GLN A 50 21.54 -36.24 -2.93
N ARG A 51 22.18 -35.72 -3.98
CA ARG A 51 23.27 -36.44 -4.67
C ARG A 51 24.50 -36.66 -3.78
N ARG A 52 24.66 -35.85 -2.73
CA ARG A 52 25.81 -35.90 -1.80
C ARG A 52 25.49 -36.66 -0.51
N VAL A 53 24.23 -36.67 -0.08
CA VAL A 53 23.79 -37.32 1.15
C VAL A 53 23.63 -38.82 0.91
N LYS A 54 24.28 -39.64 1.75
CA LYS A 54 24.21 -41.12 1.67
C LYS A 54 22.92 -41.73 2.25
N PHE A 55 22.16 -40.93 3.00
CA PHE A 55 20.91 -41.37 3.65
C PHE A 55 19.72 -41.28 2.69
N LYS A 56 18.85 -42.30 2.71
CA LYS A 56 17.59 -42.32 1.95
C LYS A 56 16.51 -41.48 2.63
N ILE A 57 16.65 -40.15 2.56
CA ILE A 57 15.60 -39.21 2.97
C ILE A 57 14.71 -38.90 1.76
N SER A 58 13.40 -38.82 1.95
CA SER A 58 12.48 -38.47 0.85
C SER A 58 12.76 -37.06 0.33
N TYR A 59 12.60 -36.86 -0.99
CA TYR A 59 12.73 -35.54 -1.62
C TYR A 59 11.85 -34.48 -0.95
N ALA A 60 10.59 -34.84 -0.71
CA ALA A 60 9.62 -33.95 -0.10
C ALA A 60 10.06 -33.45 1.30
N LEU A 61 10.58 -34.35 2.15
CA LEU A 61 11.03 -33.95 3.49
C LEU A 61 12.25 -33.05 3.43
N PHE A 62 13.20 -33.35 2.54
CA PHE A 62 14.40 -32.53 2.39
C PHE A 62 14.10 -31.15 1.79
N ALA A 63 13.25 -31.10 0.76
CA ALA A 63 12.77 -29.86 0.16
C ALA A 63 12.00 -29.00 1.18
N ALA A 64 11.14 -29.62 2.00
CA ALA A 64 10.41 -28.92 3.06
C ALA A 64 11.36 -28.35 4.12
N ALA A 65 12.36 -29.12 4.55
CA ALA A 65 13.36 -28.66 5.51
C ALA A 65 14.18 -27.47 4.96
N LEU A 66 14.64 -27.57 3.72
CA LEU A 66 15.40 -26.50 3.09
C LEU A 66 14.54 -25.27 2.81
N SER A 67 13.28 -25.45 2.44
CA SER A 67 12.31 -24.35 2.29
C SER A 67 12.08 -23.65 3.62
N GLY A 68 11.85 -24.40 4.70
CA GLY A 68 11.70 -23.84 6.05
C GLY A 68 12.94 -23.05 6.47
N PHE A 69 14.13 -23.63 6.28
CA PHE A 69 15.39 -22.94 6.55
C PHE A 69 15.57 -21.66 5.72
N ALA A 70 15.25 -21.71 4.43
CA ALA A 70 15.36 -20.56 3.53
C ALA A 70 14.35 -19.45 3.88
N LEU A 71 13.14 -19.80 4.34
CA LEU A 71 12.09 -18.84 4.68
C LEU A 71 12.27 -18.18 6.06
N LEU A 72 13.01 -18.80 6.99
CA LEU A 72 13.24 -18.26 8.34
C LEU A 72 13.88 -16.86 8.33
N PRO A 73 14.98 -16.60 7.58
CA PRO A 73 15.52 -15.25 7.46
C PRO A 73 14.53 -14.25 6.87
N PHE A 74 13.71 -14.65 5.88
CA PHE A 74 12.69 -13.76 5.32
C PHE A 74 11.63 -13.41 6.37
N ALA A 75 11.15 -14.39 7.14
CA ALA A 75 10.21 -14.14 8.22
C ALA A 75 10.81 -13.19 9.27
N PHE A 76 12.07 -13.39 9.65
CA PHE A 76 12.78 -12.53 10.59
C PHE A 76 12.94 -11.09 10.06
N LEU A 77 13.29 -10.93 8.78
CA LEU A 77 13.46 -9.61 8.16
C LEU A 77 12.12 -8.87 7.92
N LEU A 78 11.04 -9.60 7.67
CA LEU A 78 9.71 -9.03 7.44
C LEU A 78 8.95 -8.76 8.74
N TRP A 79 9.33 -9.43 9.83
CA TRP A 79 8.65 -9.30 11.13
C TRP A 79 8.54 -7.85 11.62
N PRO A 80 9.60 -7.01 11.63
CA PRO A 80 9.47 -5.63 12.08
C PRO A 80 8.46 -4.82 11.26
N SER A 81 8.43 -5.04 9.94
CA SER A 81 7.47 -4.37 9.03
C SER A 81 6.03 -4.78 9.33
N LEU A 82 5.78 -6.07 9.55
CA LEU A 82 4.45 -6.57 9.92
C LEU A 82 4.03 -6.08 11.32
N ASN A 83 4.95 -6.13 12.29
CA ASN A 83 4.68 -5.63 13.62
C ASN A 83 4.37 -4.12 13.61
N ASN A 84 5.09 -3.33 12.82
CA ASN A 84 4.78 -1.92 12.64
C ASN A 84 3.40 -1.72 11.98
N LEU A 85 3.07 -2.50 10.95
CA LEU A 85 1.79 -2.39 10.26
C LEU A 85 0.58 -2.70 11.16
N TYR A 86 0.69 -3.70 12.04
CA TYR A 86 -0.44 -4.18 12.84
C TYR A 86 -0.48 -3.64 14.27
N ASN A 87 0.67 -3.37 14.88
CA ASN A 87 0.76 -3.10 16.32
C ASN A 87 1.33 -1.72 16.66
N ASN A 88 1.84 -0.96 15.69
CA ASN A 88 2.41 0.35 15.94
C ASN A 88 1.45 1.46 15.52
N SER A 89 0.98 2.24 16.50
CA SER A 89 0.04 3.33 16.29
C SER A 89 0.57 4.42 15.36
N ALA A 90 1.90 4.57 15.23
CA ALA A 90 2.51 5.53 14.32
C ALA A 90 2.26 5.22 12.83
N TYR A 91 1.89 3.99 12.50
CA TYR A 91 1.57 3.55 11.14
C TYR A 91 0.08 3.28 10.91
N THR A 92 -0.75 3.55 11.92
CA THR A 92 -2.20 3.35 11.81
C THR A 92 -2.78 4.41 10.87
N ARG A 93 -3.64 3.97 9.94
CA ARG A 93 -4.37 4.87 9.04
C ARG A 93 -5.55 5.48 9.77
N ASP A 94 -5.99 6.66 9.34
CA ASP A 94 -7.18 7.30 9.89
C ASP A 94 -8.40 6.39 9.78
N ASP A 95 -9.19 6.36 10.86
CA ASP A 95 -10.46 5.64 10.90
C ASP A 95 -11.57 6.50 10.28
N TYR A 96 -11.66 6.45 8.95
CA TYR A 96 -12.70 7.15 8.18
C TYR A 96 -14.12 6.77 8.60
N ARG A 97 -14.33 5.56 9.16
CA ARG A 97 -15.64 5.14 9.65
C ARG A 97 -16.02 5.92 10.90
N SER A 98 -15.12 6.01 11.87
CA SER A 98 -15.36 6.77 13.10
C SER A 98 -15.44 8.28 12.83
N ILE A 99 -14.62 8.82 11.92
CA ILE A 99 -14.73 10.22 11.49
C ILE A 99 -16.10 10.48 10.85
N ALA A 100 -16.56 9.61 9.94
CA ALA A 100 -17.88 9.75 9.33
C ALA A 100 -19.02 9.68 10.36
N ALA A 101 -18.90 8.81 11.37
CA ALA A 101 -19.88 8.73 12.47
C ALA A 101 -19.90 10.04 13.28
N LEU A 102 -18.74 10.58 13.63
CA LEU A 102 -18.61 11.84 14.37
C LEU A 102 -19.24 13.01 13.60
N VAL A 103 -19.02 13.10 12.29
CA VAL A 103 -19.65 14.13 11.45
C VAL A 103 -21.18 14.00 11.48
N ARG A 104 -21.71 12.78 11.39
CA ARG A 104 -23.15 12.51 11.39
C ARG A 104 -23.84 12.85 12.72
N GLU A 105 -23.18 12.63 13.85
CA GLU A 105 -23.78 12.81 15.19
C GLU A 105 -24.28 14.24 15.45
N GLY A 106 -23.67 15.24 14.81
CA GLY A 106 -24.02 16.65 14.97
C GLY A 106 -24.37 17.35 13.67
N GLU A 107 -24.70 16.62 12.62
CA GLU A 107 -24.84 17.12 11.25
C GLU A 107 -26.00 18.10 11.08
N ARG A 108 -25.77 19.16 10.30
CA ARG A 108 -26.73 20.20 9.92
C ARG A 108 -26.93 20.23 8.41
N GLU A 109 -27.99 20.90 7.95
CA GLU A 109 -28.32 20.97 6.54
C GLU A 109 -27.26 21.74 5.72
N ASP A 110 -26.64 22.75 6.33
CA ASP A 110 -25.66 23.66 5.73
C ASP A 110 -24.20 23.24 5.98
N ASP A 111 -23.97 22.02 6.48
CA ASP A 111 -22.62 21.46 6.63
C ASP A 111 -22.01 21.05 5.29
N LEU A 112 -20.67 21.07 5.24
CA LEU A 112 -19.90 20.51 4.14
C LEU A 112 -18.63 19.83 4.65
N VAL A 113 -18.39 18.61 4.19
CA VAL A 113 -17.13 17.90 4.36
C VAL A 113 -16.22 18.22 3.18
N LEU A 114 -15.07 18.85 3.46
CA LEU A 114 -14.09 19.26 2.48
C LEU A 114 -12.85 18.36 2.53
N PHE A 115 -12.45 17.81 1.39
CA PHE A 115 -11.20 17.03 1.27
C PHE A 115 -10.09 17.87 0.65
N ILE A 116 -8.86 17.64 1.09
CA ILE A 116 -7.67 18.29 0.50
C ILE A 116 -6.86 17.34 -0.40
N ALA A 117 -7.16 16.04 -0.35
CA ALA A 117 -6.62 15.05 -1.28
C ALA A 117 -7.75 14.26 -1.96
N PRO A 118 -7.67 14.03 -3.29
CA PRO A 118 -8.73 13.33 -4.02
C PRO A 118 -8.94 11.89 -3.53
N ASN A 119 -7.89 11.21 -3.08
CA ASN A 119 -8.01 9.84 -2.60
C ASN A 119 -8.78 9.73 -1.27
N GLN A 120 -8.91 10.83 -0.50
CA GLN A 120 -9.72 10.83 0.73
C GLN A 120 -11.21 10.74 0.40
N TRP A 121 -11.65 11.39 -0.68
CA TRP A 121 -13.03 11.31 -1.16
C TRP A 121 -13.45 9.85 -1.39
N GLU A 122 -12.62 9.09 -2.09
CA GLU A 122 -12.91 7.69 -2.46
C GLU A 122 -13.13 6.79 -1.23
N VAL A 123 -12.37 7.02 -0.15
CA VAL A 123 -12.47 6.21 1.07
C VAL A 123 -13.57 6.72 1.99
N PHE A 124 -13.66 8.04 2.20
CA PHE A 124 -14.64 8.63 3.11
C PHE A 124 -16.07 8.40 2.63
N THR A 125 -16.34 8.56 1.33
CA THR A 125 -17.70 8.44 0.79
C THR A 125 -18.26 7.03 0.85
N TYR A 126 -17.42 6.00 1.03
CA TYR A 126 -17.88 4.65 1.37
C TYR A 126 -18.64 4.62 2.71
N TYR A 127 -18.16 5.38 3.71
CA TYR A 127 -18.81 5.49 5.03
C TYR A 127 -19.72 6.70 5.15
N TYR A 128 -19.71 7.64 4.19
CA TYR A 128 -20.54 8.84 4.16
C TYR A 128 -21.03 9.12 2.71
N PRO A 129 -22.10 8.44 2.27
CA PRO A 129 -22.49 8.43 0.86
C PRO A 129 -23.22 9.69 0.38
N ASP A 130 -23.48 10.67 1.25
CA ASP A 130 -24.15 11.92 0.84
C ASP A 130 -23.19 12.84 0.07
N VAL A 131 -23.29 12.76 -1.26
CA VAL A 131 -22.49 13.55 -2.20
C VAL A 131 -22.82 15.03 -2.20
N ASN A 132 -23.98 15.44 -1.67
CA ASN A 132 -24.37 16.86 -1.61
C ASN A 132 -23.69 17.60 -0.44
N LYS A 133 -23.19 16.84 0.54
CA LYS A 133 -22.51 17.34 1.74
C LYS A 133 -21.01 17.05 1.74
N THR A 134 -20.47 16.60 0.63
CA THR A 134 -19.06 16.32 0.47
C THR A 134 -18.52 17.12 -0.71
N PHE A 135 -17.28 17.60 -0.64
CA PHE A 135 -16.61 18.27 -1.75
C PHE A 135 -15.11 17.94 -1.79
N ALA A 136 -14.62 17.53 -2.97
CA ALA A 136 -13.20 17.41 -3.26
C ALA A 136 -12.83 18.37 -4.40
N PRO A 137 -11.85 19.26 -4.20
CA PRO A 137 -11.37 20.13 -5.26
C PRO A 137 -10.70 19.32 -6.36
N LYS A 138 -10.66 19.88 -7.57
CA LYS A 138 -10.00 19.27 -8.72
C LYS A 138 -8.54 18.92 -8.40
N TYR A 139 -8.14 17.70 -8.77
CA TYR A 139 -6.75 17.29 -8.62
C TYR A 139 -5.85 18.06 -9.60
N ARG A 140 -4.89 18.82 -9.06
CA ARG A 140 -3.93 19.68 -9.80
C ARG A 140 -4.64 20.75 -10.63
N PRO A 141 -5.20 21.79 -9.98
CA PRO A 141 -5.76 22.94 -10.69
C PRO A 141 -4.67 23.64 -11.52
N ALA A 142 -5.06 24.28 -12.63
CA ALA A 142 -4.12 24.93 -13.53
C ALA A 142 -3.54 26.22 -12.94
N SER A 143 -4.22 26.81 -11.95
CA SER A 143 -3.76 27.98 -11.20
C SER A 143 -4.35 28.02 -9.79
N GLU A 144 -3.72 28.80 -8.91
CA GLU A 144 -4.25 29.07 -7.57
C GLU A 144 -5.61 29.79 -7.62
N ALA A 145 -5.79 30.71 -8.56
CA ALA A 145 -7.06 31.41 -8.76
C ALA A 145 -8.21 30.47 -9.16
N GLU A 146 -7.94 29.42 -9.94
CA GLU A 146 -8.93 28.38 -10.27
C GLU A 146 -9.33 27.60 -9.00
N ALA A 147 -8.34 27.20 -8.19
CA ALA A 147 -8.57 26.49 -6.94
C ALA A 147 -9.39 27.32 -5.94
N GLU A 148 -9.04 28.60 -5.81
CA GLU A 148 -9.74 29.53 -4.93
C GLU A 148 -11.18 29.78 -5.39
N ALA A 149 -11.41 30.00 -6.69
CA ALA A 149 -12.74 30.18 -7.24
C ALA A 149 -13.63 28.95 -7.01
N GLU A 150 -13.06 27.75 -7.19
CA GLU A 150 -13.73 26.47 -6.95
C GLU A 150 -14.12 26.32 -5.47
N LEU A 151 -13.18 26.54 -4.55
CA LEU A 151 -13.43 26.47 -3.10
C LEU A 151 -14.45 27.51 -2.63
N ARG A 152 -14.35 28.76 -3.11
CA ARG A 152 -15.32 29.82 -2.80
C ARG A 152 -16.72 29.43 -3.25
N LYS A 153 -16.87 28.88 -4.47
CA LYS A 153 -18.15 28.42 -4.98
C LYS A 153 -18.74 27.29 -4.13
N ALA A 154 -17.92 26.30 -3.75
CA ALA A 154 -18.37 25.16 -2.96
C ALA A 154 -18.78 25.54 -1.52
N THR A 155 -18.15 26.55 -0.94
CA THR A 155 -18.32 26.94 0.47
C THR A 155 -19.23 28.15 0.69
N ALA A 156 -19.62 28.88 -0.36
CA ALA A 156 -20.32 30.18 -0.27
C ALA A 156 -21.56 30.20 0.64
N ASN A 157 -22.31 29.10 0.72
CA ASN A 157 -23.57 29.00 1.47
C ASN A 157 -23.51 27.95 2.59
N LYS A 158 -22.30 27.62 3.07
CA LYS A 158 -22.10 26.59 4.08
C LYS A 158 -21.83 27.24 5.44
N GLY A 159 -22.58 26.83 6.46
CA GLY A 159 -22.44 27.40 7.82
C GLY A 159 -21.28 26.79 8.61
N ARG A 160 -20.92 25.53 8.33
CA ARG A 160 -19.78 24.87 8.95
C ARG A 160 -19.10 23.91 7.97
N LEU A 161 -17.77 23.90 8.06
CA LEU A 161 -16.90 23.05 7.24
C LEU A 161 -16.20 22.02 8.12
N PHE A 162 -16.26 20.75 7.71
CA PHE A 162 -15.42 19.68 8.25
C PHE A 162 -14.29 19.43 7.26
N VAL A 163 -13.09 19.92 7.57
CA VAL A 163 -11.93 19.79 6.67
C VAL A 163 -11.12 18.57 7.08
N LEU A 164 -11.07 17.55 6.22
CA LEU A 164 -10.20 16.39 6.43
C LEU A 164 -8.82 16.70 5.87
N TYR A 165 -7.85 16.94 6.76
CA TYR A 165 -6.45 17.16 6.42
C TYR A 165 -5.58 15.95 6.81
N PHE A 166 -4.41 15.81 6.19
CA PHE A 166 -3.43 14.74 6.44
C PHE A 166 -2.06 15.34 6.78
#